data_AF-A0A225UGS9-F1
#
_entry.id   AF-A0A225UGS9-F1
#
_cell.length_a   1.000
_cell.length_b   1.000
_cell.length_c   1.000
_cell.angle_alpha   90.00
_cell.angle_beta   90.00
_cell.angle_gamma   90.00
#
_symmetry.space_group_name_H-M   'P 1'
#
loop_
_entity.id
_entity.type
_entity.pdbx_description
1 polymer ?
#
loop_
_entity_poly.entity_id
_entity_poly.type
_entity_poly.pdbx_seq_one_letter_code
_entity_poly.pdbx_strand_id
1 'polypeptide(L)'
;MAAIKSKQPKVPEDWMNYGKTFVCTHTRKYKAHGKGRRKRQQSRMINCNAQINACVQAVAYTNPPVFKKRITSCWLENNHSLTYKPDGADNLTFLAKAGTKKKRIIQFIHENSKC
;
A
#
# COMPACT_ATOMS: atom_id res chain seq x y z
N MET A 1 -17.16 -20.80 -25.29
CA MET A 1 -15.92 -20.10 -24.89
C MET A 1 -15.31 -20.81 -23.69
N ALA A 2 -14.07 -21.31 -23.80
CA ALA A 2 -13.42 -22.05 -22.70
C ALA A 2 -12.87 -21.06 -21.66
N ALA A 3 -13.33 -21.16 -20.42
CA ALA A 3 -12.85 -20.33 -19.33
C ALA A 3 -11.36 -20.59 -19.07
N ILE A 4 -10.55 -19.52 -19.12
CA ILE A 4 -9.12 -19.56 -18.81
C ILE A 4 -8.97 -20.03 -17.35
N LYS A 5 -8.52 -21.28 -17.16
CA LYS A 5 -8.29 -21.83 -15.82
C LYS A 5 -7.07 -21.14 -15.21
N SER A 6 -7.27 -20.48 -14.07
CA SER A 6 -6.20 -19.94 -13.25
C SER A 6 -5.21 -21.04 -12.86
N LYS A 7 -3.91 -20.80 -13.03
CA LYS A 7 -2.82 -21.70 -12.61
C LYS A 7 -2.52 -21.63 -11.10
N GLN A 8 -3.24 -20.79 -10.36
CA GLN A 8 -3.06 -20.66 -8.92
C GLN A 8 -3.56 -21.94 -8.21
N PRO A 9 -2.86 -22.42 -7.17
CA PRO A 9 -3.33 -23.55 -6.38
C PRO A 9 -4.73 -23.25 -5.83
N LYS A 10 -5.63 -24.23 -5.95
CA LYS A 10 -6.98 -24.13 -5.38
C LYS A 10 -6.87 -24.05 -3.87
N VAL A 11 -7.69 -23.19 -3.26
CA VAL A 11 -7.82 -23.12 -1.81
C VAL A 11 -8.15 -24.53 -1.29
N PRO A 12 -7.42 -25.07 -0.30
CA PRO A 12 -7.71 -26.39 0.26
C PRO A 12 -9.14 -26.49 0.78
N GLU A 13 -9.76 -27.66 0.62
CA GLU A 13 -11.15 -27.93 1.03
C GLU A 13 -11.33 -27.79 2.56
N ASP A 14 -10.25 -28.03 3.31
CA ASP A 14 -10.22 -27.95 4.78
C ASP A 14 -10.19 -26.51 5.33
N TRP A 15 -10.06 -25.50 4.47
CA TRP A 15 -9.97 -24.10 4.89
C TRP A 15 -11.36 -23.47 5.01
N MET A 16 -11.99 -23.62 6.18
CA MET A 16 -13.28 -22.94 6.47
C MET A 16 -13.17 -21.41 6.45
N ASN A 17 -12.06 -20.84 6.92
CA ASN A 17 -11.80 -19.39 6.89
C ASN A 17 -10.29 -19.10 6.80
N TYR A 18 -9.85 -18.38 5.77
CA TYR A 18 -8.46 -17.90 5.67
C TYR A 18 -8.41 -16.40 5.99
N GLY A 19 -7.84 -16.04 7.14
CA GLY A 19 -7.64 -14.66 7.57
C GLY A 19 -6.22 -14.15 7.29
N LYS A 20 -6.10 -12.91 6.81
CA LYS A 20 -4.83 -12.21 6.66
C LYS A 20 -4.92 -10.77 7.16
N THR A 21 -3.95 -10.38 7.99
CA THR A 21 -3.73 -8.99 8.42
C THR A 21 -2.77 -8.32 7.45
N PHE A 22 -3.20 -7.18 6.91
CA PHE A 22 -2.39 -6.24 6.14
C PHE A 22 -2.01 -5.10 7.06
N VAL A 23 -0.71 -4.88 7.27
CA VAL A 23 -0.20 -3.81 8.13
C VAL A 23 0.46 -2.73 7.29
N CYS A 24 0.52 -1.50 7.82
CA CYS A 24 1.26 -0.42 7.19
C CYS A 24 2.75 -0.79 7.04
N THR A 25 3.35 -0.37 5.93
CA THR A 25 4.81 -0.52 5.74
C THR A 25 5.62 0.20 6.82
N HIS A 26 4.97 1.15 7.49
CA HIS A 26 5.52 1.95 8.58
C HIS A 26 5.28 1.37 9.99
N THR A 27 4.67 0.18 10.11
CA THR A 27 4.23 -0.39 11.40
C THR A 27 5.34 -0.71 12.39
N ARG A 28 6.55 -1.00 11.91
CA ARG A 28 7.63 -1.35 12.83
C ARG A 28 8.19 -0.11 13.53
N LYS A 29 8.62 -0.30 14.78
CA LYS A 29 9.45 0.69 15.49
C LYS A 29 10.88 0.61 14.96
N TYR A 30 11.44 1.77 14.61
CA TYR A 30 12.85 1.86 14.22
C TYR A 30 13.76 1.31 15.33
N LYS A 31 14.70 0.44 14.95
CA LYS A 31 15.80 0.00 15.81
C LYS A 31 17.10 0.53 15.22
N ALA A 32 17.84 1.31 16.00
CA ALA A 32 19.14 1.81 15.60
C ALA A 32 20.16 0.67 15.67
N HIS A 33 20.83 0.38 14.55
CA HIS A 33 21.88 -0.65 14.49
C HIS A 33 23.30 -0.07 14.61
N GLY A 34 23.46 1.26 14.63
CA GLY A 34 24.76 1.92 14.69
C GLY A 34 24.80 3.11 15.65
N LYS A 35 25.98 3.40 16.20
CA LYS A 35 26.27 4.55 17.09
C LYS A 35 26.66 5.83 16.33
N GLY A 36 26.47 5.86 15.01
CA GLY A 36 26.93 6.94 14.14
C GLY A 36 26.18 8.26 14.37
N ARG A 37 26.89 9.39 14.29
CA ARG A 37 26.35 10.75 14.50
C ARG A 37 25.71 11.40 13.26
N ARG A 38 25.65 10.70 12.12
CA ARG A 38 25.11 11.27 10.87
C ARG A 38 23.62 11.60 11.04
N LYS A 39 23.20 12.81 10.63
CA LYS A 39 21.78 13.22 10.64
C LYS A 39 20.97 12.23 9.79
N ARG A 40 19.88 11.74 10.38
CA ARG A 40 19.06 10.63 9.89
C ARG A 40 18.22 11.04 8.67
N GLN A 41 18.12 10.15 7.66
CA GLN A 41 17.00 10.17 6.71
C GLN A 41 15.73 9.65 7.37
N GLN A 42 14.58 10.27 7.08
CA GLN A 42 13.27 9.85 7.60
C GLN A 42 13.09 8.34 7.45
N SER A 43 13.10 7.58 8.56
CA SER A 43 13.01 6.13 8.44
C SER A 43 11.57 5.72 8.23
N ARG A 44 11.36 4.69 7.41
CA ARG A 44 10.03 4.13 7.20
C ARG A 44 9.47 3.49 8.47
N MET A 45 10.29 3.10 9.45
CA MET A 45 9.80 2.48 10.69
C MET A 45 9.41 3.55 11.73
N ILE A 46 8.13 3.94 11.76
CA ILE A 46 7.59 4.99 12.67
C ILE A 46 6.45 4.49 13.55
N ASN A 47 6.32 3.18 13.71
CA ASN A 47 5.35 2.56 14.60
C ASN A 47 3.89 2.90 14.26
N CYS A 48 3.54 2.87 12.97
CA CYS A 48 2.17 3.10 12.52
C CYS A 48 1.24 1.93 12.90
N ASN A 49 0.11 2.21 13.53
CA ASN A 49 -0.88 1.20 13.95
C ASN A 49 -1.90 0.84 12.85
N ALA A 50 -1.83 1.49 11.68
CA ALA A 50 -2.77 1.22 10.60
C ALA A 50 -2.65 -0.24 10.12
N GLN A 51 -3.79 -0.93 10.11
CA GLN A 51 -3.90 -2.33 9.71
C GLN A 51 -5.32 -2.68 9.26
N ILE A 52 -5.44 -3.68 8.38
CA ILE A 52 -6.70 -4.19 7.84
C ILE A 52 -6.69 -5.71 7.96
N ASN A 53 -7.72 -6.27 8.57
CA ASN A 53 -7.93 -7.71 8.62
C ASN A 53 -8.95 -8.12 7.56
N ALA A 54 -8.56 -9.01 6.66
CA ALA A 54 -9.45 -9.57 5.66
C ALA A 54 -9.49 -11.09 5.78
N CYS A 55 -10.66 -11.68 5.66
CA CYS A 55 -10.82 -13.12 5.57
C CYS A 55 -11.52 -13.54 4.28
N VAL A 56 -11.26 -14.77 3.86
CA VAL A 56 -12.03 -15.48 2.84
C VAL A 56 -13.06 -16.33 3.58
N GLN A 57 -14.34 -16.13 3.26
CA GLN A 57 -15.46 -16.85 3.84
C GLN A 57 -16.16 -17.66 2.74
N ALA A 58 -16.40 -18.95 2.99
CA ALA A 58 -17.30 -19.75 2.15
C ALA A 58 -18.73 -19.25 2.32
N VAL A 59 -19.38 -18.89 1.21
CA VAL A 59 -20.77 -18.38 1.20
C VAL A 59 -21.75 -19.35 0.57
N ALA A 60 -21.26 -20.33 -0.19
CA ALA A 60 -22.03 -21.42 -0.72
C ALA A 60 -21.12 -22.65 -0.88
N TYR A 61 -21.59 -23.79 -0.38
CA TYR A 61 -20.89 -25.08 -0.47
C TYR A 61 -21.35 -25.85 -1.72
N THR A 62 -21.21 -25.21 -2.88
CA THR A 62 -21.43 -25.83 -4.20
C THR A 62 -20.17 -26.54 -4.67
N ASN A 63 -20.22 -27.23 -5.82
CA ASN A 63 -19.04 -27.81 -6.46
C ASN A 63 -18.73 -27.08 -7.78
N PRO A 64 -17.78 -26.12 -7.82
CA PRO A 64 -16.86 -25.69 -6.76
C PRO A 64 -17.49 -24.73 -5.74
N PRO A 65 -16.93 -24.60 -4.53
CA PRO A 65 -17.45 -23.71 -3.49
C PRO A 65 -17.28 -22.23 -3.88
N VAL A 66 -18.26 -21.41 -3.47
CA VAL A 66 -18.24 -19.97 -3.69
C VAL A 66 -17.70 -19.27 -2.45
N PHE A 67 -16.69 -18.43 -2.64
CA PHE A 67 -16.06 -17.67 -1.57
C PHE A 67 -16.25 -16.17 -1.76
N LYS A 68 -16.36 -15.43 -0.66
CA LYS A 68 -16.29 -13.97 -0.63
C LYS A 68 -15.14 -13.50 0.25
N LYS A 69 -14.52 -12.39 -0.13
CA LYS A 69 -13.58 -11.66 0.72
C LYS A 69 -14.38 -10.74 1.63
N ARG A 70 -14.12 -10.80 2.93
CA ARG A 70 -14.74 -9.95 3.95
C ARG A 70 -13.66 -9.23 4.73
N ILE A 71 -13.81 -7.90 4.88
CA ILE A 71 -13.01 -7.15 5.85
C ILE A 71 -13.66 -7.36 7.22
N THR A 72 -12.90 -7.84 8.19
CA THR A 72 -13.41 -8.12 9.53
C THR A 72 -13.14 -6.96 10.49
N SER A 73 -12.03 -6.27 10.31
CA SER A 73 -11.67 -5.08 11.10
C SER A 73 -10.67 -4.22 10.35
N CYS A 74 -10.69 -2.93 10.65
CA CYS A 74 -9.77 -1.95 10.08
C CYS A 74 -9.41 -0.88 11.11
N TRP A 75 -8.12 -0.58 11.20
CA TRP A 75 -7.56 0.59 11.85
C TRP A 75 -6.92 1.43 10.75
N LEU A 76 -7.57 2.54 10.39
CA LEU A 76 -7.19 3.35 9.22
C LEU A 76 -6.46 4.64 9.59
N GLU A 77 -6.36 4.93 10.89
CA GLU A 77 -5.61 6.08 11.39
C GLU A 77 -4.12 5.87 11.12
N ASN A 78 -3.53 6.76 10.35
CA ASN A 78 -2.11 6.77 10.08
C ASN A 78 -1.47 7.90 10.86
N ASN A 79 -0.41 7.60 11.61
CA ASN A 79 0.42 8.60 12.29
C ASN A 79 1.41 9.31 11.35
N HIS A 80 1.18 9.24 10.04
CA HIS A 80 1.99 9.88 9.01
C HIS A 80 1.13 10.27 7.82
N SER A 81 1.64 11.21 7.01
CA SER A 81 1.01 11.55 5.76
C SER A 81 0.95 10.33 4.84
N LEU A 82 -0.26 10.02 4.37
CA LEU A 82 -0.47 9.14 3.24
C LEU A 82 -0.25 9.97 1.98
N THR A 83 1.01 10.22 1.64
CA THR A 83 1.30 10.85 0.36
C THR A 83 1.08 9.80 -0.72
N TYR A 84 -0.15 9.74 -1.26
CA TYR A 84 -0.36 9.14 -2.57
C TYR A 84 0.55 9.91 -3.53
N LYS A 85 1.62 9.26 -3.98
CA LYS A 85 2.38 9.77 -5.12
C LYS A 85 1.65 9.25 -6.35
N PRO A 86 0.77 10.03 -7.00
CA PRO A 86 0.39 9.67 -8.35
C PRO A 86 1.69 9.54 -9.16
N ASP A 87 1.79 8.52 -10.00
CA ASP A 87 2.82 8.45 -11.03
C ASP A 87 2.92 9.82 -11.70
N GLY A 88 4.03 10.54 -11.48
CA GLY A 88 4.21 11.94 -11.88
C GLY A 88 4.91 12.84 -10.87
N ALA A 89 4.97 12.48 -9.59
CA ALA A 89 5.76 13.21 -8.59
C ALA A 89 7.28 13.17 -8.88
N ASP A 90 7.74 12.14 -9.59
CA ASP A 90 9.15 11.99 -9.98
C ASP A 90 9.57 13.04 -11.01
N ASN A 91 8.65 13.48 -11.88
CA ASN A 91 8.90 14.48 -12.92
C ASN A 91 9.19 15.86 -12.31
N LEU A 92 8.43 16.25 -11.28
CA LEU A 92 8.63 17.48 -10.51
C LEU A 92 9.96 17.47 -9.75
N THR A 93 10.30 16.31 -9.18
CA THR A 93 11.56 16.13 -8.45
C THR A 93 12.75 16.14 -9.42
N PHE A 94 12.59 15.59 -10.62
CA PHE A 94 13.57 15.64 -11.72
C PHE A 94 13.78 17.07 -12.22
N LEU A 95 12.71 17.82 -12.49
CA LEU A 95 12.80 19.22 -12.95
C LEU A 95 13.49 20.12 -11.92
N ALA A 96 13.21 19.92 -10.63
CA ALA A 96 13.89 20.63 -9.55
C ALA A 96 15.38 20.28 -9.46
N LYS A 97 15.74 18.99 -9.63
CA LYS A 97 17.14 18.53 -9.66
C LYS A 97 17.89 18.99 -10.91
N ALA A 98 17.20 19.15 -12.04
CA ALA A 98 17.75 19.70 -13.27
C ALA A 98 17.95 21.24 -13.23
N GLY A 99 17.74 21.88 -12.07
CA GLY A 99 17.95 23.32 -11.90
C GLY A 99 16.85 24.19 -12.53
N THR A 100 15.68 23.62 -12.82
CA THR A 100 14.59 24.36 -13.44
C THR A 100 14.09 25.45 -12.51
N LYS A 101 13.97 26.68 -13.01
CA LYS A 101 13.54 27.84 -12.21
C LYS A 101 12.15 27.58 -11.61
N LYS A 102 11.98 27.87 -10.32
CA LYS A 102 10.74 27.67 -9.54
C LYS A 102 9.47 28.15 -10.25
N LYS A 103 9.52 29.29 -10.96
CA LYS A 103 8.39 29.82 -11.73
C LYS A 103 7.88 28.85 -12.81
N ARG A 104 8.78 28.18 -13.54
CA ARG A 104 8.40 27.19 -14.57
C ARG A 104 7.80 25.92 -13.98
N ILE A 105 8.28 25.51 -12.80
CA ILE A 105 7.73 24.35 -12.11
C ILE A 105 6.28 24.62 -11.67
N ILE A 106 6.00 25.80 -11.11
CA ILE A 106 4.65 26.21 -10.70
C ILE A 106 3.73 26.29 -11.92
N GLN A 107 4.21 26.86 -13.03
CA GLN A 107 3.45 26.94 -14.28
C GLN A 107 3.11 25.56 -14.84
N PHE A 108 4.07 24.63 -14.86
CA PHE A 108 3.83 23.25 -15.28
C PHE A 108 2.77 22.55 -14.43
N ILE A 109 2.78 22.76 -13.10
CA ILE A 109 1.74 22.23 -12.21
C ILE A 109 0.37 22.80 -12.61
N HIS A 110 0.26 24.11 -12.80
CA HIS A 110 -1.00 24.75 -13.15
C HIS A 110 -1.56 24.24 -14.50
N GLU A 111 -0.69 24.03 -15.49
CA GLU A 111 -1.09 23.56 -16.83
C GLU A 111 -1.48 22.08 -16.87
N ASN A 112 -0.96 21.25 -15.95
CA ASN A 112 -1.15 19.79 -15.97
C ASN A 112 -2.03 19.26 -14.83
N SER A 113 -2.42 20.12 -13.88
CA SER A 113 -3.41 19.76 -12.86
C SER A 113 -4.79 19.96 -13.47
N LYS A 114 -5.52 18.87 -13.70
CA LYS A 114 -6.96 18.97 -13.99
C LYS A 114 -7.68 19.35 -12.70
N CYS A 115 -8.13 20.61 -12.62
CA CYS A 115 -9.18 21.02 -11.68
C CYS A 115 -10.52 20.42 -12.13
#